data_AF-A0A6I3GJ28-F1
#
_entry.id   AF-A0A6I3GJ28-F1
#
_cell.length_a   1.000
_cell.length_b   1.000
_cell.length_c   1.000
_cell.angle_alpha   90.00
_cell.angle_beta   90.00
_cell.angle_gamma   90.00
#
_symmetry.space_group_name_H-M   'P 1'
#
loop_
_entity.id
_entity.type
_entity.pdbx_description
1 polymer ?
#
loop_
_entity_poly.entity_id
_entity_poly.type
_entity_poly.pdbx_seq_one_letter_code
_entity_poly.pdbx_strand_id
1 'polypeptide(L)'
;MPEGLPYLSQLDAVLEARAFLPSDVTLLVKEHYAQQSSSLRGYVGRSITAYEYLGSVPGIEVLGVGANSGTLMKDAECIFTITGKIGIEAAFAGTPAVYLGQPWWGGMPGSFAFSTLKNWNALAAKKMPTEREVESWFERQVSRRLLVGLGGTSPEKYSARIAALPEGYEQLEAEAILGAIARI
;
A
#
# COMPACT_ATOMS: atom_id res chain seq x y z
N MET A 1 2.82 -10.10 -10.33
CA MET A 1 2.26 -9.30 -9.21
C MET A 1 0.84 -9.79 -8.97
N PRO A 2 0.63 -10.75 -8.05
CA PRO A 2 -0.62 -11.54 -8.00
C PRO A 2 -1.89 -10.68 -7.79
N GLU A 3 -1.83 -9.69 -6.90
CA GLU A 3 -2.95 -8.79 -6.58
C GLU A 3 -2.88 -7.45 -7.35
N GLY A 4 -1.98 -7.36 -8.33
CA GLY A 4 -1.71 -6.14 -9.08
C GLY A 4 -2.64 -5.89 -10.26
N LEU A 5 -3.70 -6.69 -10.42
CA LEU A 5 -4.62 -6.58 -11.54
C LEU A 5 -5.23 -5.16 -11.65
N PRO A 6 -5.40 -4.61 -12.85
CA PRO A 6 -5.18 -5.23 -14.17
C PRO A 6 -3.73 -5.14 -14.70
N TYR A 7 -2.78 -4.65 -13.91
CA TYR A 7 -1.44 -4.30 -14.38
C TYR A 7 -0.51 -5.50 -14.54
N LEU A 8 0.13 -5.58 -15.71
CA LEU A 8 1.18 -6.56 -15.98
C LEU A 8 2.53 -6.12 -15.42
N SER A 9 2.78 -4.80 -15.37
CA SER A 9 3.97 -4.21 -14.78
C SER A 9 3.66 -3.04 -13.85
N GLN A 10 4.61 -2.70 -12.97
CA GLN A 10 4.51 -1.50 -12.14
C GLN A 10 4.63 -0.22 -12.98
N LEU A 11 5.28 -0.29 -14.15
CA LEU A 11 5.40 0.86 -15.05
C LEU A 11 4.03 1.25 -15.59
N ASP A 12 3.22 0.28 -15.99
CA ASP A 12 1.86 0.52 -16.49
C ASP A 12 1.01 1.28 -15.44
N ALA A 13 1.11 0.85 -14.17
CA ALA A 13 0.44 1.51 -13.05
C ALA A 13 0.92 2.95 -12.84
N VAL A 14 2.22 3.21 -12.97
CA VAL A 14 2.81 4.55 -12.85
C VAL A 14 2.34 5.45 -14.01
N LEU A 15 2.33 4.94 -15.24
CA LEU A 15 1.89 5.70 -16.41
C LEU A 15 0.40 6.04 -16.33
N GLU A 16 -0.43 5.10 -15.88
CA GLU A 16 -1.87 5.36 -15.71
C GLU A 16 -2.13 6.38 -14.60
N ALA A 17 -1.41 6.29 -13.48
CA ALA A 17 -1.45 7.31 -12.45
C ALA A 17 -1.01 8.69 -12.98
N ARG A 18 0.08 8.76 -13.76
CA ARG A 18 0.55 10.01 -14.37
C ARG A 18 -0.49 10.61 -15.32
N ALA A 19 -1.14 9.79 -16.15
CA ALA A 19 -2.16 10.24 -17.10
C ALA A 19 -3.43 10.77 -16.42
N PHE A 20 -3.72 10.33 -15.20
CA PHE A 20 -4.85 10.82 -14.39
C PHE A 20 -4.59 12.19 -13.76
N LEU A 21 -3.32 12.53 -13.53
CA LEU A 21 -2.92 13.73 -12.83
C LEU A 21 -2.88 14.96 -13.75
N PRO A 22 -3.21 16.16 -13.23
CA PRO A 22 -3.00 17.42 -13.95
C PRO A 22 -1.53 17.62 -14.34
N SER A 23 -1.29 18.44 -15.38
CA SER A 23 0.06 18.72 -15.89
C SER A 23 0.96 19.45 -14.89
N ASP A 24 0.38 20.21 -13.98
CA ASP A 24 1.05 20.97 -12.92
C ASP A 24 1.30 20.17 -11.64
N VAL A 25 0.76 18.94 -11.54
CA VAL A 25 1.01 18.03 -10.42
C VAL A 25 2.17 17.09 -10.77
N THR A 26 3.18 17.02 -9.91
CA THR A 26 4.33 16.12 -10.07
C THR A 26 4.07 14.77 -9.41
N LEU A 27 4.34 13.67 -10.11
CA LEU A 27 4.27 12.30 -9.60
C LEU A 27 5.65 11.83 -9.15
N LEU A 28 5.83 11.71 -7.84
CA LEU A 28 7.05 11.15 -7.25
C LEU A 28 6.96 9.62 -7.18
N VAL A 29 7.80 8.92 -7.93
CA VAL A 29 7.83 7.45 -8.00
C VAL A 29 8.95 6.92 -7.14
N LYS A 30 8.62 6.48 -5.93
CA LYS A 30 9.59 5.97 -4.96
C LYS A 30 9.80 4.47 -5.06
N GLU A 31 11.05 4.05 -5.17
CA GLU A 31 11.41 2.64 -5.28
C GLU A 31 11.38 1.90 -3.94
N HIS A 32 10.95 0.63 -3.95
CA HIS A 32 10.92 -0.20 -2.75
C HIS A 32 12.33 -0.74 -2.42
N TYR A 33 12.73 -0.73 -1.14
CA TYR A 33 14.06 -1.17 -0.70
C TYR A 33 14.43 -2.59 -1.18
N ALA A 34 13.43 -3.47 -1.34
CA ALA A 34 13.63 -4.82 -1.84
C ALA A 34 14.29 -4.86 -3.22
N GLN A 35 14.14 -3.83 -4.06
CA GLN A 35 14.84 -3.74 -5.36
C GLN A 35 16.36 -3.67 -5.24
N GLN A 36 16.91 -3.31 -4.07
CA GLN A 36 18.35 -3.43 -3.80
C GLN A 36 18.79 -4.83 -3.35
N SER A 37 17.86 -5.76 -3.14
CA SER A 37 18.20 -7.11 -2.70
C SER A 37 19.11 -7.79 -3.73
N SER A 38 20.17 -8.44 -3.25
CA SER A 38 21.06 -9.25 -4.09
C SER A 38 20.31 -10.37 -4.83
N SER A 39 19.16 -10.80 -4.29
CA SER A 39 18.27 -11.78 -4.91
C SER A 39 17.57 -11.27 -6.17
N LEU A 40 17.58 -9.96 -6.43
CA LEU A 40 16.97 -9.33 -7.59
C LEU A 40 18.03 -8.83 -8.60
N ARG A 41 19.21 -9.44 -8.66
CA ARG A 41 20.23 -9.08 -9.66
C ARG A 41 19.94 -9.68 -11.04
N GLY A 42 20.26 -8.94 -12.10
CA GLY A 42 20.08 -9.39 -13.47
C GLY A 42 18.63 -9.31 -13.93
N TYR A 43 18.15 -10.33 -14.64
CA TYR A 43 16.83 -10.33 -15.28
C TYR A 43 15.63 -10.34 -14.31
N VAL A 44 15.87 -10.62 -13.03
CA VAL A 44 14.85 -10.60 -11.96
C VAL A 44 14.67 -9.22 -11.32
N GLY A 45 15.60 -8.30 -11.57
CA GLY A 45 15.55 -6.92 -11.08
C GLY A 45 14.93 -5.95 -12.06
N ARG A 46 14.79 -4.70 -11.63
CA ARG A 46 14.38 -3.61 -12.52
C ARG A 46 15.54 -3.16 -13.40
N SER A 47 15.30 -3.11 -14.70
CA SER A 47 16.27 -2.60 -15.68
C SER A 47 16.48 -1.10 -15.50
N ILE A 48 17.70 -0.62 -15.76
CA ILE A 48 17.99 0.82 -15.82
C ILE A 48 17.13 1.54 -16.86
N THR A 49 16.84 0.88 -17.98
CA THR A 49 15.98 1.42 -19.04
C THR A 49 14.56 1.73 -18.55
N ALA A 50 14.07 1.00 -17.54
CA ALA A 50 12.77 1.31 -16.94
C ALA A 50 12.79 2.66 -16.20
N TYR A 51 13.88 2.95 -15.49
CA TYR A 51 14.06 4.23 -14.79
C TYR A 51 14.30 5.38 -15.76
N GLU A 52 15.14 5.18 -16.78
CA GLU A 52 15.37 6.16 -17.85
C GLU A 52 14.07 6.51 -18.57
N TYR A 53 13.26 5.49 -18.88
CA TYR A 53 11.95 5.69 -19.49
C TYR A 53 11.02 6.49 -18.57
N LEU A 54 10.86 6.11 -17.31
CA LEU A 54 10.02 6.86 -16.36
C LEU A 54 10.50 8.31 -16.18
N GLY A 55 11.82 8.52 -16.07
CA GLY A 55 12.40 9.86 -15.95
C GLY A 55 12.25 10.72 -17.21
N SER A 56 11.98 10.11 -18.38
CA SER A 56 11.69 10.84 -19.62
C SER A 56 10.25 11.33 -19.74
N VAL A 57 9.34 10.84 -18.89
CA VAL A 57 7.91 11.20 -18.92
C VAL A 57 7.69 12.52 -18.17
N PRO A 58 7.09 13.56 -18.80
CA PRO A 58 6.84 14.84 -18.14
C PRO A 58 5.98 14.72 -16.88
N GLY A 59 6.43 15.37 -15.81
CA GLY A 59 5.75 15.36 -14.50
C GLY A 59 5.97 14.08 -13.70
N ILE A 60 6.93 13.22 -14.07
CA ILE A 60 7.41 12.10 -13.25
C ILE A 60 8.81 12.43 -12.70
N GLU A 61 9.02 12.18 -11.41
CA GLU A 61 10.35 12.16 -10.80
C GLU A 61 10.56 10.80 -10.12
N VAL A 62 11.63 10.09 -10.50
CA VAL A 62 11.96 8.79 -9.92
C VAL A 62 12.87 8.98 -8.71
N LEU A 63 12.40 8.54 -7.55
CA LEU A 63 13.14 8.58 -6.30
C LEU A 63 13.76 7.22 -6.00
N GLY A 64 15.06 7.24 -5.70
CA GLY A 64 15.78 6.05 -5.27
C GLY A 64 15.25 5.50 -3.92
N VAL A 65 15.66 4.27 -3.62
CA VAL A 65 15.33 3.55 -2.38
C VAL A 65 15.68 4.26 -1.06
N GLY A 66 16.59 5.25 -1.09
CA GLY A 66 16.97 6.05 0.07
C GLY A 66 15.95 7.13 0.46
N ALA A 67 14.96 7.39 -0.39
CA ALA A 67 13.94 8.39 -0.11
C ALA A 67 13.03 7.96 1.06
N ASN A 68 12.83 8.87 2.02
CA ASN A 68 12.05 8.61 3.22
C ASN A 68 10.54 8.70 2.92
N SER A 69 9.85 7.56 2.97
CA SER A 69 8.41 7.49 2.70
C SER A 69 7.57 8.32 3.66
N GLY A 70 7.96 8.42 4.94
CA GLY A 70 7.22 9.19 5.94
C GLY A 70 7.29 10.70 5.70
N THR A 71 8.45 11.22 5.28
CA THR A 71 8.60 12.63 4.90
C THR A 71 7.78 12.93 3.65
N LEU A 72 7.93 12.11 2.59
CA LEU A 72 7.20 12.30 1.34
C LEU A 72 5.67 12.29 1.55
N MET A 73 5.16 11.42 2.42
CA MET A 73 3.74 11.28 2.67
C MET A 73 3.11 12.50 3.35
N LYS A 74 3.86 13.20 4.22
CA LYS A 74 3.36 14.39 4.94
C LYS A 74 3.08 15.56 4.00
N ASP A 75 3.90 15.69 2.96
CA ASP A 75 3.81 16.79 2.00
C ASP A 75 3.04 16.40 0.73
N ALA A 76 2.65 15.12 0.59
CA ALA A 76 1.93 14.62 -0.56
C ALA A 76 0.43 14.99 -0.51
N GLU A 77 -0.10 15.46 -1.64
CA GLU A 77 -1.54 15.66 -1.82
C GLU A 77 -2.31 14.33 -1.90
N CYS A 78 -1.64 13.28 -2.38
CA CYS A 78 -2.21 11.94 -2.52
C CYS A 78 -1.11 10.89 -2.62
N ILE A 79 -1.36 9.69 -2.11
CA ILE A 79 -0.51 8.51 -2.27
C ILE A 79 -1.15 7.54 -3.26
N PHE A 80 -0.41 7.17 -4.31
CA PHE A 80 -0.75 6.06 -5.19
C PHE A 80 0.03 4.81 -4.79
N THR A 81 -0.65 3.67 -4.70
CA THR A 81 -0.01 2.38 -4.46
C THR A 81 -0.76 1.27 -5.18
N ILE A 82 -0.11 0.15 -5.46
CA ILE A 82 -0.81 -0.99 -6.07
C ILE A 82 -1.60 -1.72 -4.97
N THR A 83 -0.89 -2.32 -4.01
CA THR A 83 -1.49 -2.95 -2.81
C THR A 83 -0.71 -2.65 -1.53
N GLY A 84 0.26 -1.74 -1.57
CA GLY A 84 1.22 -1.54 -0.49
C GLY A 84 0.61 -0.96 0.79
N LYS A 85 1.15 -1.35 1.93
CA LYS A 85 0.72 -0.86 3.26
C LYS A 85 0.79 0.67 3.43
N ILE A 86 1.57 1.36 2.59
CA ILE A 86 1.66 2.82 2.57
C ILE A 86 0.29 3.48 2.36
N GLY A 87 -0.66 2.81 1.71
CA GLY A 87 -2.03 3.30 1.59
C GLY A 87 -2.78 3.33 2.92
N ILE A 88 -2.49 2.39 3.83
CA ILE A 88 -3.01 2.39 5.21
C ILE A 88 -2.38 3.54 5.99
N GLU A 89 -1.05 3.64 5.94
CA GLU A 89 -0.28 4.69 6.62
C GLU A 89 -0.76 6.09 6.19
N ALA A 90 -1.04 6.29 4.89
CA ALA A 90 -1.55 7.54 4.35
C ALA A 90 -2.94 7.90 4.88
N ALA A 91 -3.88 6.95 4.96
CA ALA A 91 -5.21 7.22 5.48
C ALA A 91 -5.18 7.64 6.95
N PHE A 92 -4.32 7.03 7.78
CA PHE A 92 -4.09 7.45 9.16
C PHE A 92 -3.48 8.85 9.25
N ALA A 93 -2.59 9.20 8.31
CA ALA A 93 -1.99 10.53 8.22
C ALA A 93 -2.94 11.61 7.67
N GLY A 94 -4.17 11.25 7.28
CA GLY A 94 -5.12 12.17 6.65
C GLY A 94 -4.81 12.47 5.17
N THR A 95 -3.95 11.68 4.53
CA THR A 95 -3.60 11.81 3.10
C THR A 95 -4.40 10.81 2.26
N PRO A 96 -5.11 11.24 1.19
CA PRO A 96 -5.85 10.33 0.31
C PRO A 96 -4.98 9.20 -0.24
N ALA A 97 -5.44 7.96 -0.11
CA ALA A 97 -4.75 6.78 -0.62
C ALA A 97 -5.48 6.19 -1.82
N VAL A 98 -4.87 6.22 -3.00
CA VAL A 98 -5.41 5.61 -4.21
C VAL A 98 -4.73 4.27 -4.44
N TYR A 99 -5.53 3.21 -4.51
CA TYR A 99 -5.04 1.88 -4.85
C TYR A 99 -5.39 1.47 -6.27
N LEU A 100 -4.41 0.93 -6.98
CA LEU A 100 -4.54 0.48 -8.36
C LEU A 100 -4.82 -1.02 -8.47
N GLY A 101 -4.44 -1.82 -7.46
CA GLY A 101 -4.64 -3.27 -7.42
C GLY A 101 -5.86 -3.69 -6.57
N GLN A 102 -5.76 -4.87 -5.97
CA GLN A 102 -6.77 -5.44 -5.08
C GLN A 102 -6.24 -5.68 -3.67
N PRO A 103 -5.93 -4.61 -2.89
CA PRO A 103 -5.46 -4.79 -1.53
C PRO A 103 -6.56 -5.37 -0.64
N TRP A 104 -6.17 -6.16 0.37
CA TRP A 104 -7.09 -6.65 1.41
C TRP A 104 -7.79 -5.51 2.18
N TRP A 105 -7.16 -4.34 2.22
CA TRP A 105 -7.68 -3.12 2.85
C TRP A 105 -8.56 -2.28 1.90
N GLY A 106 -8.93 -2.80 0.72
CA GLY A 106 -9.82 -2.12 -0.22
C GLY A 106 -11.15 -1.72 0.42
N GLY A 107 -11.52 -0.45 0.26
CA GLY A 107 -12.71 0.13 0.88
C GLY A 107 -12.53 0.64 2.31
N MET A 108 -11.29 0.70 2.81
CA MET A 108 -10.95 1.42 4.04
C MET A 108 -11.27 2.93 3.87
N PRO A 109 -11.82 3.63 4.89
CA PRO A 109 -11.99 5.07 4.85
C PRO A 109 -10.69 5.79 4.49
N GLY A 110 -10.78 6.82 3.63
CA GLY A 110 -9.60 7.53 3.12
C GLY A 110 -8.86 6.80 2.00
N SER A 111 -9.30 5.59 1.62
CA SER A 111 -8.81 4.88 0.44
C SER A 111 -9.79 4.87 -0.72
N PHE A 112 -9.27 4.90 -1.94
CA PHE A 112 -10.06 4.98 -3.16
C PHE A 112 -9.51 4.04 -4.24
N ALA A 113 -10.38 3.20 -4.81
CA ALA A 113 -10.02 2.40 -5.97
C ALA A 113 -9.82 3.31 -7.18
N PHE A 114 -8.66 3.25 -7.81
CA PHE A 114 -8.34 4.04 -9.00
C PHE A 114 -9.41 3.88 -10.10
N SER A 115 -9.87 2.65 -10.32
CA SER A 115 -10.91 2.30 -11.31
C SER A 115 -12.27 2.97 -11.09
N THR A 116 -12.51 3.56 -9.92
CA THR A 116 -13.76 4.27 -9.59
C THR A 116 -13.62 5.79 -9.63
N LEU A 117 -12.40 6.30 -9.79
CA LEU A 117 -12.12 7.73 -9.86
C LEU A 117 -12.40 8.26 -11.27
N LYS A 118 -13.07 9.42 -11.35
CA LYS A 118 -13.40 10.06 -12.64
C LYS A 118 -12.33 11.04 -13.10
N ASN A 119 -11.76 11.81 -12.18
CA ASN A 119 -10.71 12.80 -12.43
C ASN A 119 -10.09 13.25 -11.10
N TRP A 120 -8.97 13.96 -11.20
CA TRP A 120 -8.23 14.51 -10.06
C TRP A 120 -9.08 15.39 -9.14
N ASN A 121 -9.88 16.30 -9.70
CA ASN A 121 -10.68 17.24 -8.89
C ASN A 121 -11.70 16.51 -8.00
N ALA A 122 -12.27 15.41 -8.50
CA ALA A 122 -13.19 14.57 -7.71
C ALA A 122 -12.49 13.84 -6.56
N LEU A 123 -11.19 13.55 -6.70
CA LEU A 123 -10.36 12.99 -5.63
C LEU A 123 -9.96 14.09 -4.63
N ALA A 124 -9.46 15.23 -5.12
CA ALA A 124 -9.04 16.36 -4.29
C ALA A 124 -10.18 16.93 -3.42
N ALA A 125 -11.43 16.83 -3.89
CA ALA A 125 -12.62 17.23 -3.14
C ALA A 125 -13.09 16.21 -2.09
N LYS A 126 -12.45 15.03 -1.97
CA LYS A 126 -12.86 14.02 -0.98
C LYS A 126 -12.53 14.50 0.42
N LYS A 127 -13.51 14.35 1.32
CA LYS A 127 -13.27 14.54 2.75
C LYS A 127 -12.51 13.34 3.30
N MET A 128 -11.41 13.61 3.99
CA MET A 128 -10.64 12.58 4.67
C MET A 128 -11.30 12.19 6.01
N PRO A 129 -11.23 10.91 6.37
CA PRO A 129 -11.76 10.43 7.65
C PRO A 129 -10.86 10.90 8.80
N THR A 130 -11.41 10.80 10.01
CA THR A 130 -10.64 10.83 11.23
C THR A 130 -9.90 9.51 11.46
N GLU A 131 -8.81 9.54 12.22
CA GLU A 131 -8.09 8.34 12.66
C GLU A 131 -9.04 7.31 13.29
N ARG A 132 -9.96 7.74 14.15
CA ARG A 132 -10.94 6.86 14.81
C ARG A 132 -11.87 6.13 13.82
N GLU A 133 -12.23 6.77 12.71
CA GLU A 133 -13.05 6.13 11.66
C GLU A 133 -12.27 5.03 10.92
N VAL A 134 -10.97 5.24 10.71
CA VAL A 134 -10.07 4.23 10.13
C VAL A 134 -9.88 3.06 11.10
N GLU A 135 -9.59 3.32 12.38
CA GLU A 135 -9.50 2.30 13.43
C GLU A 135 -10.77 1.46 13.52
N SER A 136 -11.94 2.11 13.61
CA SER A 136 -13.24 1.44 13.69
C SER A 136 -13.49 0.55 12.47
N TRP A 137 -12.93 0.89 11.30
CA TRP A 137 -13.01 0.03 10.13
C TRP A 137 -12.18 -1.25 10.30
N PHE A 138 -10.96 -1.16 10.83
CA PHE A 138 -10.12 -2.32 11.12
C PHE A 138 -10.72 -3.22 12.21
N GLU A 139 -11.23 -2.64 13.29
CA GLU A 139 -11.97 -3.38 14.35
C GLU A 139 -13.12 -4.21 13.74
N ARG A 140 -13.86 -3.62 12.78
CA ARG A 140 -14.91 -4.32 12.03
C ARG A 140 -14.38 -5.40 11.09
N GLN A 141 -13.23 -5.21 10.44
CA GLN A 141 -12.66 -6.26 9.60
C GLN A 141 -12.23 -7.47 10.44
N VAL A 142 -11.52 -7.21 11.55
CA VAL A 142 -11.05 -8.27 12.46
C VAL A 142 -12.24 -9.05 13.03
N SER A 143 -13.25 -8.35 13.55
CA SER A 143 -14.42 -9.01 14.16
C SER A 143 -15.32 -9.77 13.18
N ARG A 144 -15.25 -9.51 11.86
CA ARG A 144 -16.21 -10.07 10.89
C ARG A 144 -15.61 -10.91 9.77
N ARG A 145 -14.31 -10.76 9.48
CA ARG A 145 -13.73 -11.30 8.23
C ARG A 145 -12.37 -11.96 8.41
N LEU A 146 -11.63 -11.62 9.46
CA LEU A 146 -10.25 -12.10 9.62
C LEU A 146 -10.17 -13.10 10.77
N LEU A 147 -9.52 -14.23 10.49
CA LEU A 147 -8.91 -15.02 11.55
C LEU A 147 -7.58 -14.35 11.90
N VAL A 148 -7.32 -14.13 13.19
CA VAL A 148 -6.03 -13.60 13.65
C VAL A 148 -4.95 -14.66 13.40
N GLY A 149 -3.86 -14.30 12.73
CA GLY A 149 -2.67 -15.14 12.69
C GLY A 149 -1.51 -14.58 11.84
N LEU A 150 -0.32 -15.20 12.00
CA LEU A 150 0.95 -14.74 11.40
C LEU A 150 1.29 -15.41 10.06
N GLY A 151 0.36 -16.18 9.49
CA GLY A 151 0.54 -16.79 8.15
C GLY A 151 1.79 -17.67 8.05
N GLY A 152 2.19 -18.34 9.15
CA GLY A 152 3.32 -19.27 9.20
C GLY A 152 4.66 -18.65 9.61
N THR A 153 4.71 -17.40 10.07
CA THR A 153 5.90 -16.81 10.70
C THR A 153 5.79 -16.88 12.23
N SER A 154 6.90 -17.05 12.96
CA SER A 154 6.86 -17.03 14.43
C SER A 154 6.67 -15.60 14.96
N PRO A 155 6.02 -15.41 16.13
CA PRO A 155 5.83 -14.10 16.76
C PRO A 155 7.12 -13.30 16.90
N GLU A 156 8.22 -13.95 17.25
CA GLU A 156 9.53 -13.31 17.43
C GLU A 156 10.09 -12.81 16.08
N LYS A 157 10.01 -13.66 15.04
CA LYS A 157 10.49 -13.31 13.69
C LYS A 157 9.67 -12.18 13.08
N TYR A 158 8.36 -12.19 13.31
CA TYR A 158 7.48 -11.11 12.86
C TYR A 158 7.82 -9.81 13.60
N SER A 159 7.90 -9.85 14.93
CA SER A 159 8.18 -8.68 15.76
C SER A 159 9.53 -8.02 15.45
N ALA A 160 10.56 -8.82 15.18
CA ALA A 160 11.89 -8.33 14.84
C ALA A 160 11.96 -7.64 13.45
N ARG A 161 11.03 -7.94 12.53
CA ARG A 161 11.12 -7.51 11.13
C ARG A 161 10.00 -6.59 10.68
N ILE A 162 8.81 -6.69 11.27
CA ILE A 162 7.58 -6.07 10.76
C ILE A 162 7.03 -5.07 11.76
N ALA A 163 6.53 -5.54 12.91
CA ALA A 163 5.97 -4.70 13.97
C ALA A 163 5.85 -5.49 15.28
N ALA A 164 6.01 -4.82 16.42
CA ALA A 164 5.81 -5.43 17.73
C ALA A 164 4.38 -5.94 17.88
N LEU A 165 4.23 -7.19 18.33
CA LEU A 165 2.94 -7.79 18.63
C LEU A 165 2.47 -7.39 20.04
N PRO A 166 1.16 -7.27 20.26
CA PRO A 166 0.62 -6.98 21.59
C PRO A 166 0.85 -8.16 22.55
N GLU A 167 0.86 -7.86 23.84
CA GLU A 167 0.90 -8.89 24.88
C GLU A 167 -0.32 -9.82 24.75
N GLY A 168 -0.08 -11.14 24.86
CA GLY A 168 -1.14 -12.15 24.76
C GLY A 168 -1.53 -12.55 23.33
N TYR A 169 -0.79 -12.11 22.32
CA TYR A 169 -1.08 -12.41 20.92
C TYR A 169 -1.11 -13.93 20.63
N GLU A 170 -0.18 -14.70 21.18
CA GLU A 170 -0.08 -16.14 20.95
C GLU A 170 -1.32 -16.89 21.48
N GLN A 171 -1.82 -16.48 22.65
CA GLN A 171 -3.05 -17.04 23.22
C GLN A 171 -4.25 -16.69 22.33
N LEU A 172 -4.35 -15.43 21.88
CA LEU A 172 -5.42 -14.98 21.00
C LEU A 172 -5.40 -15.73 19.65
N GLU A 173 -4.23 -15.93 19.05
CA GLU A 173 -4.07 -16.70 17.81
C GLU A 173 -4.46 -18.17 18.01
N ALA A 174 -4.02 -18.80 19.10
CA ALA A 174 -4.39 -20.18 19.43
C ALA A 174 -5.90 -20.33 19.65
N GLU A 175 -6.54 -19.43 20.41
CA GLU A 175 -7.98 -19.41 20.63
C GLU A 175 -8.75 -19.23 19.32
N ALA A 176 -8.31 -18.32 18.44
CA ALA A 176 -8.94 -18.10 17.15
C ALA A 176 -8.86 -19.35 16.25
N ILE A 177 -7.68 -19.97 16.14
CA ILE A 177 -7.49 -21.20 15.34
C ILE A 177 -8.32 -22.34 15.89
N LEU A 178 -8.26 -22.59 17.21
CA LEU A 178 -9.04 -23.65 17.85
C LEU A 178 -10.54 -23.40 17.67
N GLY A 179 -11.01 -22.17 17.81
CA GLY A 179 -12.40 -21.80 17.58
C GLY A 179 -12.87 -22.04 16.15
N ALA A 180 -12.00 -21.81 15.16
CA ALA A 180 -12.31 -22.08 13.75
C ALA A 180 -12.30 -23.57 13.40
N ILE A 181 -11.48 -24.38 14.07
CA ILE A 181 -11.42 -25.84 13.88
C ILE A 181 -12.54 -26.55 14.66
N ALA A 182 -12.92 -26.04 15.83
CA ALA A 182 -13.78 -26.75 16.79
C ALA A 182 -15.28 -26.77 16.46
N ARG A 183 -15.71 -26.43 15.24
CA ARG A 183 -17.11 -26.57 14.81
C ARG A 183 -17.23 -26.94 13.33
N ILE A 184 -17.24 -28.26 13.09
CA ILE A 184 -18.17 -28.91 12.15
C ILE A 184 -19.00 -29.88 13.00
#